data_AF-U3J1J6-F1
#
_entry.id   AF-U3J1J6-F1
#
_cell.length_a   1.000
_cell.length_b   1.000
_cell.length_c   1.000
_cell.angle_alpha   90.00
_cell.angle_beta   90.00
_cell.angle_gamma   90.00
#
_symmetry.space_group_name_H-M   'P 1'
#
loop_
_entity.id
_entity.type
_entity.pdbx_description
1 polymer ?
#
loop_
_entity_poly.entity_id
_entity_poly.type
_entity_poly.pdbx_seq_one_letter_code
_entity_poly.pdbx_strand_id
1 'polypeptide(L)'
;MHCSDTSCQTCVENQPCKQGFGFVSAKTVPQTSSPCEPCPEGTFSNVSSKTEPCYPWTSCEEKGLVVKEKGTNTSDVICESARRSSLSVLIPITAAVVTCLVGICIYCLVHTDLRRRVPKQVEAGVPREMERQEPKEDGEDIFPVQETLLGGQPVAQEDGKESRISEQEGL
;
A
#
# COMPACT_ATOMS: atom_id res chain seq x y z
N MET A 1 44.97 -5.94 -24.08
CA MET A 1 45.83 -6.06 -25.27
C MET A 1 46.07 -7.54 -25.52
N HIS A 2 46.45 -7.91 -26.73
CA HIS A 2 46.86 -9.26 -27.14
C HIS A 2 48.05 -9.13 -28.10
N CYS A 3 48.86 -10.18 -28.24
CA CYS A 3 49.93 -10.21 -29.22
C CYS A 3 49.34 -10.40 -30.61
N SER A 4 49.86 -9.68 -31.62
CA SER A 4 49.51 -9.94 -33.02
C SER A 4 49.87 -11.38 -33.43
N ASP A 5 51.00 -11.88 -32.94
CA ASP A 5 51.61 -13.15 -33.35
C ASP A 5 52.34 -13.83 -32.19
N THR A 6 52.75 -15.10 -32.37
CA THR A 6 53.42 -15.91 -31.35
C THR A 6 54.76 -15.34 -30.86
N SER A 7 55.42 -14.49 -31.65
CA SER A 7 56.65 -13.78 -31.26
C SER A 7 56.41 -12.58 -30.33
N CYS A 8 55.14 -12.15 -30.15
CA CYS A 8 54.69 -11.04 -29.31
C CYS A 8 55.54 -9.76 -29.40
N GLN A 9 55.98 -9.42 -30.60
CA GLN A 9 56.80 -8.22 -30.82
C GLN A 9 55.96 -6.94 -30.93
N THR A 10 54.67 -7.10 -31.24
CA THR A 10 53.68 -6.03 -31.28
C THR A 10 52.44 -6.42 -30.47
N CYS A 11 51.94 -5.45 -29.69
CA CYS A 11 50.71 -5.57 -28.92
C CYS A 11 49.58 -4.85 -29.62
N VAL A 12 48.45 -5.52 -29.75
CA VAL A 12 47.22 -5.00 -30.34
C VAL A 12 46.18 -4.80 -29.23
N GLU A 13 45.47 -3.69 -29.33
CA GLU A 13 44.35 -3.37 -28.45
C GLU A 13 43.23 -4.42 -28.61
N ASN A 14 42.62 -4.87 -27.50
CA ASN A 14 41.51 -5.81 -27.58
C ASN A 14 40.25 -5.07 -28.04
N GLN A 15 39.45 -5.71 -28.88
CA GLN A 15 38.11 -5.22 -29.16
C GLN A 15 37.23 -5.28 -27.91
N PRO A 16 36.24 -4.39 -27.77
CA PRO A 16 35.26 -4.49 -26.70
C PRO A 16 34.48 -5.81 -26.80
N CYS A 17 34.22 -6.42 -25.65
CA CYS A 17 33.32 -7.55 -25.52
C CYS A 17 31.92 -7.10 -25.92
N LYS A 18 31.24 -7.90 -26.74
CA LYS A 18 29.87 -7.62 -27.17
C LYS A 18 28.90 -7.89 -26.02
N GLN A 19 27.68 -7.37 -26.17
CA GLN A 19 26.57 -7.73 -25.28
C GLN A 19 26.44 -9.26 -25.18
N GLY A 20 26.19 -9.78 -23.99
CA GLY A 20 26.18 -11.22 -23.74
C GLY A 20 27.56 -11.81 -23.41
N PHE A 21 28.62 -11.01 -23.49
CA PHE A 21 29.98 -11.38 -23.14
C PHE A 21 30.56 -10.40 -22.11
N GLY A 22 31.38 -10.91 -21.21
CA GLY A 22 32.07 -10.14 -20.18
C GLY A 22 33.58 -10.24 -20.31
N PHE A 23 34.27 -9.22 -19.84
CA PHE A 23 35.73 -9.18 -19.76
C PHE A 23 36.25 -10.02 -18.59
N VAL A 24 37.24 -10.88 -18.87
CA VAL A 24 37.89 -11.74 -17.88
C VAL A 24 39.39 -11.47 -17.87
N SER A 25 39.86 -10.78 -16.84
CA SER A 25 41.27 -10.38 -16.70
C SER A 25 42.22 -11.58 -16.70
N ALA A 26 41.84 -12.70 -16.08
CA ALA A 26 42.65 -13.91 -16.06
C ALA A 26 42.97 -14.47 -17.46
N LYS A 27 42.12 -14.22 -18.47
CA LYS A 27 42.31 -14.68 -19.86
C LYS A 27 43.23 -13.79 -20.69
N THR A 28 43.71 -12.68 -20.12
CA THR A 28 44.75 -11.86 -20.76
C THR A 28 46.16 -12.43 -20.57
N VAL A 29 46.34 -13.41 -19.68
CA VAL A 29 47.67 -13.95 -19.32
C VAL A 29 48.25 -14.84 -20.43
N PRO A 30 47.48 -15.67 -21.15
CA PRO A 30 47.83 -16.04 -22.51
C PRO A 30 47.44 -14.87 -23.40
N GLN A 31 48.41 -14.03 -23.77
CA GLN A 31 48.23 -12.90 -24.70
C GLN A 31 47.81 -13.32 -26.12
N THR A 32 47.41 -14.57 -26.31
CA THR A 32 46.91 -15.18 -27.55
C THR A 32 45.41 -15.45 -27.51
N SER A 33 44.74 -15.38 -26.34
CA SER A 33 43.30 -15.61 -26.21
C SER A 33 42.50 -14.32 -26.09
N SER A 34 41.29 -14.31 -26.68
CA SER A 34 40.32 -13.23 -26.46
C SER A 34 39.94 -13.17 -24.97
N PRO A 35 39.93 -11.98 -24.36
CA PRO A 35 39.57 -11.83 -22.94
C PRO A 35 38.05 -11.88 -22.70
N CYS A 36 37.25 -12.02 -23.76
CA CYS A 36 35.79 -11.99 -23.68
C CYS A 36 35.22 -13.40 -23.56
N GLU A 37 34.41 -13.62 -22.53
CA GLU A 37 33.70 -14.89 -22.30
C GLU A 37 32.19 -14.70 -22.36
N PRO A 38 31.43 -15.70 -22.83
CA PRO A 38 29.97 -15.65 -22.74
C PRO A 38 29.53 -15.60 -21.28
N CYS A 39 28.53 -14.79 -20.97
CA CYS A 39 28.02 -14.71 -19.61
C CYS A 39 27.37 -16.03 -19.19
N PRO A 40 27.80 -16.63 -18.05
CA PRO A 40 27.17 -17.83 -17.52
C PRO A 40 25.74 -17.55 -17.05
N GLU A 41 24.94 -18.61 -16.88
CA GLU A 41 23.60 -18.49 -16.33
C GLU A 41 23.63 -17.80 -14.95
N GLY A 42 22.67 -16.91 -14.72
CA GLY A 42 22.66 -16.06 -13.52
C GLY A 42 23.40 -14.74 -13.69
N THR A 43 23.98 -14.46 -14.87
CA THR A 43 24.71 -13.22 -15.14
C THR A 43 24.36 -12.62 -16.50
N PHE A 44 24.63 -11.32 -16.68
CA PHE A 44 24.37 -10.60 -17.92
C PHE A 44 25.41 -9.50 -18.22
N SER A 45 25.47 -9.10 -19.49
CA SER A 45 26.20 -7.91 -19.95
C SER A 45 25.38 -7.24 -21.06
N ASN A 46 24.87 -6.03 -20.79
CA ASN A 46 24.00 -5.28 -21.70
C ASN A 46 24.73 -4.19 -22.50
N VAL A 47 26.06 -4.16 -22.43
CA VAL A 47 26.89 -3.12 -23.03
C VAL A 47 28.06 -3.73 -23.80
N SER A 48 28.60 -2.95 -24.74
CA SER A 48 29.82 -3.31 -25.45
C SER A 48 31.00 -2.64 -24.74
N SER A 49 31.83 -3.40 -24.02
CA SER A 49 32.86 -2.84 -23.14
C SER A 49 34.15 -3.66 -23.17
N LYS A 50 35.30 -3.00 -23.01
CA LYS A 50 36.61 -3.65 -22.94
C LYS A 50 36.98 -4.14 -21.55
N THR A 51 36.25 -3.70 -20.53
CA THR A 51 36.64 -3.89 -19.12
C THR A 51 35.51 -4.42 -18.26
N GLU A 52 34.25 -4.27 -18.68
CA GLU A 52 33.14 -4.72 -17.86
C GLU A 52 32.99 -6.23 -17.88
N PRO A 53 32.90 -6.87 -16.69
CA PRO A 53 32.59 -8.27 -16.57
C PRO A 53 31.09 -8.52 -16.79
N CYS A 54 30.68 -9.79 -16.74
CA CYS A 54 29.27 -10.11 -16.57
C CYS A 54 28.84 -9.79 -15.13
N TYR A 55 27.69 -9.14 -14.98
CA TYR A 55 27.10 -8.82 -13.69
C TYR A 55 26.07 -9.87 -13.29
N PRO A 56 25.93 -10.20 -12.00
CA PRO A 56 24.89 -11.10 -11.54
C PRO A 56 23.50 -10.51 -11.80
N TRP A 57 22.52 -11.37 -12.05
CA TRP A 57 21.14 -10.95 -12.11
C TRP A 57 20.65 -10.39 -10.76
N THR A 58 19.74 -9.43 -10.82
CA THR A 58 19.04 -8.91 -9.65
C THR A 58 18.26 -10.03 -8.95
N SER A 59 18.47 -10.16 -7.64
CA SER A 59 17.64 -11.01 -6.77
C SER A 59 16.32 -10.31 -6.44
N CYS A 60 15.22 -10.76 -7.04
CA CYS A 60 13.90 -10.21 -6.73
C CYS A 60 13.44 -10.57 -5.31
N GLU A 61 13.80 -11.77 -4.84
CA GLU A 61 13.41 -12.28 -3.52
C GLU A 61 13.98 -11.42 -2.39
N GLU A 62 15.24 -10.99 -2.53
CA GLU A 62 15.90 -10.07 -1.58
C GLU A 62 15.15 -8.73 -1.45
N LYS A 63 14.46 -8.32 -2.53
CA LYS A 63 13.63 -7.10 -2.57
C LYS A 63 12.17 -7.34 -2.16
N GLY A 64 11.80 -8.57 -1.76
CA GLY A 64 10.42 -8.94 -1.46
C GLY A 64 9.50 -8.93 -2.69
N LEU A 65 10.08 -9.07 -3.89
CA LEU A 65 9.39 -9.07 -5.17
C LEU A 65 9.38 -10.48 -5.78
N VAL A 66 8.54 -10.68 -6.78
CA VAL A 66 8.53 -11.92 -7.59
C VAL A 66 9.16 -11.67 -8.95
N VAL A 67 9.79 -12.70 -9.50
CA VAL A 67 10.33 -12.66 -10.87
C VAL A 67 9.16 -12.59 -11.85
N LYS A 68 9.12 -11.52 -12.64
CA LYS A 68 8.17 -11.35 -13.76
C LYS A 68 8.74 -11.92 -15.04
N GLU A 69 9.99 -11.53 -15.35
CA GLU A 69 10.71 -11.99 -16.54
C GLU A 69 12.10 -12.45 -16.12
N LYS A 70 12.49 -13.64 -16.61
CA LYS A 70 13.83 -14.20 -16.36
C LYS A 70 14.87 -13.36 -17.09
N GLY A 71 16.02 -13.15 -16.45
CA GLY A 71 17.17 -12.54 -17.09
C GLY A 71 17.72 -13.39 -18.24
N THR A 72 18.49 -12.76 -19.11
CA THR A 72 19.23 -13.40 -20.20
C THR A 72 20.72 -13.10 -20.03
N ASN A 73 21.57 -13.59 -20.93
CA ASN A 73 22.97 -13.17 -20.96
C ASN A 73 23.13 -11.68 -21.32
N THR A 74 22.10 -11.03 -21.89
CA THR A 74 22.13 -9.62 -22.31
C THR A 74 21.27 -8.68 -21.47
N SER A 75 20.41 -9.22 -20.60
CA SER A 75 19.44 -8.44 -19.84
C SER A 75 19.30 -8.97 -18.42
N ASP A 76 19.05 -8.06 -17.49
CA ASP A 76 18.76 -8.42 -16.09
C ASP A 76 17.35 -9.03 -15.94
N VAL A 77 17.10 -9.62 -14.77
CA VAL A 77 15.78 -10.07 -14.32
C VAL A 77 14.86 -8.87 -14.07
N ILE A 78 13.60 -8.97 -14.50
CA ILE A 78 12.57 -7.97 -14.20
C ILE A 78 11.73 -8.47 -13.02
N CYS A 79 11.66 -7.66 -11.97
CA CYS A 79 10.88 -7.94 -10.77
C CYS A 79 9.53 -7.24 -10.81
N GLU A 80 8.51 -7.87 -10.21
CA GLU A 80 7.18 -7.29 -10.02
C GLU A 80 6.72 -7.48 -8.57
N SER A 81 5.91 -6.54 -8.08
CA SER A 81 5.27 -6.68 -6.78
C SER A 81 4.38 -7.92 -6.77
N ALA A 82 4.50 -8.75 -5.73
CA ALA A 82 3.51 -9.80 -5.47
C ALA A 82 2.18 -9.14 -5.09
N ARG A 83 1.42 -8.65 -6.07
CA ARG A 83 0.04 -8.22 -5.85
C ARG A 83 -0.72 -9.47 -5.41
N ARG A 84 -1.00 -9.59 -4.10
CA ARG A 84 -2.20 -10.29 -3.67
C ARG A 84 -3.35 -9.58 -4.35
N SER A 85 -3.85 -10.18 -5.42
CA SER A 85 -4.91 -9.59 -6.23
C SER A 85 -6.02 -9.12 -5.30
N SER A 86 -6.28 -7.81 -5.28
CA SER A 86 -7.32 -7.21 -4.44
C SER A 86 -8.71 -7.79 -4.73
N LEU A 87 -8.85 -8.55 -5.82
CA LEU A 87 -10.01 -9.38 -6.14
C LEU A 87 -10.34 -10.40 -5.04
N SER A 88 -9.33 -10.88 -4.29
CA SER A 88 -9.56 -11.78 -3.15
C SER A 88 -10.35 -11.13 -2.02
N VAL A 89 -10.36 -9.79 -1.94
CA VAL A 89 -11.13 -9.02 -0.94
C VAL A 89 -12.54 -8.72 -1.45
N LEU A 90 -12.76 -8.74 -2.76
CA LEU A 90 -14.09 -8.51 -3.35
C LEU A 90 -15.06 -9.67 -3.07
N ILE A 91 -14.55 -10.91 -3.06
CA ILE A 91 -15.34 -12.12 -2.80
C ILE A 91 -15.98 -12.12 -1.40
N PRO A 92 -15.25 -11.89 -0.28
CA PRO A 92 -15.87 -11.84 1.05
C PRO A 92 -16.82 -10.65 1.21
N ILE A 93 -16.51 -9.49 0.62
CA ILE A 93 -17.38 -8.31 0.69
C ILE A 93 -18.71 -8.58 -0.01
N THR A 94 -18.67 -9.12 -1.24
CA THR A 94 -19.89 -9.44 -2.00
C THR A 94 -20.72 -10.52 -1.30
N ALA A 95 -20.09 -11.56 -0.77
CA ALA A 95 -20.78 -12.60 0.01
C ALA A 95 -21.46 -12.04 1.27
N ALA A 96 -20.79 -11.16 2.01
CA ALA A 96 -21.36 -10.53 3.21
C ALA A 96 -22.57 -9.67 2.87
N VAL A 97 -22.50 -8.84 1.82
CA VAL A 97 -23.62 -7.99 1.38
C VAL A 97 -24.82 -8.84 0.98
N VAL A 98 -24.63 -9.89 0.17
CA VAL A 98 -25.71 -10.79 -0.25
C VAL A 98 -26.35 -11.48 0.96
N THR A 99 -25.54 -11.95 1.92
CA THR A 99 -26.04 -12.60 3.13
C THR A 99 -26.88 -11.66 3.98
N CYS A 100 -26.44 -10.41 4.15
CA CYS A 100 -27.21 -9.38 4.85
C CYS A 100 -28.55 -9.08 4.15
N LEU A 101 -28.54 -8.93 2.82
CA LEU A 101 -29.77 -8.66 2.06
C LEU A 101 -30.78 -9.81 2.19
N VAL A 102 -30.32 -11.06 2.05
CA VAL A 102 -31.18 -12.24 2.21
C VAL A 102 -31.72 -12.33 3.64
N GLY A 103 -30.89 -12.10 4.66
CA GLY A 103 -31.31 -12.07 6.05
C GLY A 103 -32.36 -11.00 6.34
N ILE A 104 -32.17 -9.78 5.83
CA ILE A 104 -33.14 -8.68 5.94
C ILE A 104 -34.44 -9.05 5.22
N CYS A 105 -34.38 -9.62 4.03
CA CYS A 105 -35.57 -10.05 3.29
C CYS A 105 -36.35 -11.11 4.09
N ILE A 106 -35.69 -12.15 4.60
CA ILE A 106 -36.33 -13.20 5.41
C ILE A 106 -36.93 -12.60 6.68
N TYR A 107 -36.19 -11.74 7.39
CA TYR A 107 -36.68 -11.06 8.58
C TYR A 107 -37.93 -10.23 8.29
N CYS A 108 -37.92 -9.44 7.22
CA CYS A 108 -39.08 -8.66 6.78
C CYS A 108 -40.26 -9.57 6.42
N LEU A 109 -40.05 -10.70 5.72
CA LEU A 109 -41.13 -11.63 5.40
C LEU A 109 -41.74 -12.25 6.66
N VAL A 110 -40.92 -12.70 7.61
CA VAL A 110 -41.39 -13.28 8.88
C VAL A 110 -42.11 -12.25 9.73
N HIS A 111 -41.52 -11.06 9.90
CA HIS A 111 -42.11 -10.02 10.73
C HIS A 111 -43.34 -9.39 10.08
N THR A 112 -43.42 -9.33 8.74
CA THR A 112 -44.66 -8.93 8.06
C THR A 112 -45.72 -10.01 8.19
N ASP A 113 -45.40 -11.30 8.13
CA ASP A 113 -46.35 -12.39 8.40
C ASP A 113 -46.86 -12.32 9.84
N LEU A 114 -45.97 -12.17 10.83
CA LEU A 114 -46.30 -12.00 12.24
C LEU A 114 -47.12 -10.72 12.49
N ARG A 115 -46.75 -9.59 11.86
CA ARG A 115 -47.53 -8.35 11.90
C ARG A 115 -48.86 -8.47 11.18
N ARG A 116 -48.98 -9.33 10.15
CA ARG A 116 -50.23 -9.59 9.39
C ARG A 116 -51.14 -10.57 10.14
N ARG A 117 -50.61 -11.36 11.08
CA ARG A 117 -51.41 -12.15 12.05
C ARG A 117 -51.93 -11.32 13.23
N VAL A 118 -51.35 -10.15 13.49
CA VAL A 118 -51.72 -9.24 14.61
C VAL A 118 -52.65 -8.06 14.25
N PRO A 119 -53.04 -7.68 13.01
CA PRO A 119 -53.91 -6.52 12.78
C PRO A 119 -55.32 -6.99 12.43
N LYS A 120 -56.11 -7.39 13.43
CA LYS A 120 -57.57 -7.53 13.25
C LYS A 120 -58.38 -7.54 14.57
N GLN A 121 -58.22 -6.53 15.42
CA GLN A 121 -59.21 -5.99 16.37
C GLN A 121 -58.59 -4.66 16.83
N VAL A 122 -59.08 -3.46 16.52
CA VAL A 122 -60.32 -2.86 17.00
C VAL A 122 -60.63 -1.68 16.06
N GLU A 123 -61.85 -1.66 15.51
CA GLU A 123 -62.45 -0.46 14.96
C GLU A 123 -63.77 -0.17 15.70
N ALA A 124 -64.08 1.12 15.82
CA ALA A 124 -65.36 1.74 16.21
C ALA A 124 -65.68 1.93 17.70
N GLY A 125 -65.87 3.20 18.09
CA GLY A 125 -66.67 3.59 19.25
C GLY A 125 -66.25 4.88 19.96
N VAL A 126 -66.68 6.04 19.46
CA VAL A 126 -66.81 7.32 20.21
C VAL A 126 -68.32 7.47 20.49
N PRO A 127 -68.85 7.92 21.65
CA PRO A 127 -68.71 9.34 22.06
C PRO A 127 -68.88 9.76 23.56
N ARG A 128 -68.39 10.98 23.88
CA ARG A 128 -68.88 11.97 24.90
C ARG A 128 -68.69 11.58 26.38
N GLU A 129 -68.56 12.44 27.38
CA GLU A 129 -68.34 13.88 27.67
C GLU A 129 -68.29 13.95 29.22
N MET A 130 -67.81 15.05 29.81
CA MET A 130 -68.22 15.59 31.12
C MET A 130 -67.51 15.16 32.44
N GLU A 131 -66.73 16.11 32.97
CA GLU A 131 -66.55 16.58 34.36
C GLU A 131 -66.30 15.63 35.57
N ARG A 132 -65.24 15.94 36.35
CA ARG A 132 -65.36 16.68 37.63
C ARG A 132 -64.02 17.26 38.18
N GLN A 133 -64.10 18.52 38.59
CA GLN A 133 -63.17 19.51 39.21
C GLN A 133 -62.75 19.19 40.69
N GLU A 134 -61.47 19.34 41.11
CA GLU A 134 -60.75 20.48 41.82
C GLU A 134 -60.90 20.50 43.40
N PRO A 135 -60.12 21.23 44.27
CA PRO A 135 -58.96 22.14 44.07
C PRO A 135 -57.78 22.24 45.14
N LYS A 136 -56.67 22.93 44.73
CA LYS A 136 -55.74 23.96 45.35
C LYS A 136 -54.68 23.76 46.48
N GLU A 137 -53.50 24.40 46.24
CA GLU A 137 -52.49 25.16 47.07
C GLU A 137 -51.04 24.67 46.88
N ASP A 138 -49.96 25.46 46.77
CA ASP A 138 -49.62 26.90 46.62
C ASP A 138 -48.09 26.95 46.29
N GLY A 139 -47.57 28.02 45.65
CA GLY A 139 -46.14 28.40 45.69
C GLY A 139 -45.37 28.52 44.37
N GLU A 140 -45.27 29.75 43.85
CA GLU A 140 -44.45 30.26 42.73
C GLU A 140 -43.03 30.77 43.13
N ASP A 141 -42.30 31.27 42.11
CA ASP A 141 -41.07 32.12 42.05
C ASP A 141 -39.69 31.42 41.99
N ILE A 142 -38.90 31.42 40.89
CA ILE A 142 -38.33 32.44 39.96
C ILE A 142 -36.94 32.99 40.39
N PHE A 143 -35.93 32.69 39.54
CA PHE A 143 -34.70 33.40 39.06
C PHE A 143 -33.97 34.50 39.89
N PRO A 144 -32.68 34.78 39.56
CA PRO A 144 -32.35 35.92 38.69
C PRO A 144 -31.26 35.57 37.63
N VAL A 145 -31.32 35.95 36.35
CA VAL A 145 -31.09 37.25 35.66
C VAL A 145 -29.71 37.88 35.88
N GLN A 146 -28.94 38.03 34.78
CA GLN A 146 -28.09 39.17 34.39
C GLN A 146 -27.56 38.91 32.95
N GLU A 147 -28.14 39.54 31.91
CA GLU A 147 -27.84 40.87 31.32
C GLU A 147 -26.67 40.86 30.30
N THR A 148 -27.07 40.90 29.02
CA THR A 148 -26.56 41.61 27.83
C THR A 148 -25.17 42.28 27.89
N LEU A 149 -24.33 42.10 26.85
CA LEU A 149 -23.74 43.18 26.02
C LEU A 149 -22.77 42.67 24.93
N LEU A 150 -22.74 43.41 23.83
CA LEU A 150 -21.90 43.27 22.64
C LEU A 150 -20.41 43.06 22.94
N GLY A 151 -19.77 42.26 22.08
CA GLY A 151 -18.57 42.74 21.38
C GLY A 151 -17.24 42.10 21.76
N GLY A 152 -16.52 41.68 20.72
CA GLY A 152 -15.06 41.74 20.68
C GLY A 152 -14.31 40.54 21.29
N GLN A 153 -13.83 39.66 20.42
CA GLN A 153 -12.54 38.98 20.63
C GLN A 153 -11.42 39.97 20.21
N PRO A 154 -10.13 39.83 20.54
CA PRO A 154 -9.36 38.89 21.40
C PRO A 154 -8.64 39.67 22.54
N VAL A 155 -7.76 39.05 23.33
CA VAL A 155 -6.32 39.44 23.52
C VAL A 155 -5.63 38.43 24.46
N ALA A 156 -4.36 38.21 24.13
CA ALA A 156 -3.31 37.36 24.70
C ALA A 156 -3.10 37.40 26.23
N GLN A 157 -2.51 36.32 26.76
CA GLN A 157 -1.17 36.41 27.36
C GLN A 157 -0.47 35.05 27.33
N GLU A 158 0.81 35.11 27.03
CA GLU A 158 1.75 34.04 26.78
C GLU A 158 2.84 34.07 27.85
N ASP A 159 3.27 32.89 28.31
CA ASP A 159 4.56 32.62 28.96
C ASP A 159 4.73 31.09 28.90
N GLY A 160 5.61 30.51 28.08
CA GLY A 160 7.07 30.47 28.26
C GLY A 160 7.44 29.26 29.15
N LYS A 161 8.36 28.33 28.83
CA LYS A 161 9.32 28.17 27.74
C LYS A 161 9.96 26.76 27.84
N GLU A 162 10.09 26.10 26.67
CA GLU A 162 11.13 25.18 26.16
C GLU A 162 11.98 24.28 27.10
N SER A 163 12.11 23.00 26.73
CA SER A 163 13.44 22.40 26.58
C SER A 163 13.48 21.27 25.54
N ARG A 164 14.17 21.56 24.42
CA ARG A 164 14.79 20.59 23.49
C ARG A 164 15.98 19.93 24.21
N ILE A 165 16.43 18.70 23.96
CA ILE A 165 17.30 18.17 22.87
C ILE A 165 17.57 16.68 23.24
N SER A 166 17.96 15.72 22.38
CA SER A 166 19.19 15.70 21.58
C SER A 166 19.17 14.65 20.47
N GLU A 167 19.77 15.04 19.35
CA GLU A 167 20.47 14.20 18.37
C GLU A 167 21.50 13.28 19.03
N GLN A 168 21.70 12.11 18.42
CA GLN A 168 22.84 11.25 18.71
C GLN A 168 23.47 10.87 17.36
N GLU A 169 24.62 11.49 17.07
CA GLU A 169 25.54 11.05 16.02
C GLU A 169 26.66 10.21 16.65
N GLY A 170 27.16 9.23 15.87
CA GLY A 170 28.58 8.93 15.81
C GLY A 170 29.08 7.67 16.50
N LEU A 171 29.21 6.59 15.71
CA LEU A 171 30.45 5.81 15.56
C LEU A 171 30.45 5.05 14.23
#